data_AF-A0A7C4Z6G1-F1
#
_entry.id   AF-A0A7C4Z6G1-F1
#
_cell.length_a   1.000
_cell.length_b   1.000
_cell.length_c   1.000
_cell.angle_alpha   90.00
_cell.angle_beta   90.00
_cell.angle_gamma   90.00
#
_symmetry.space_group_name_H-M   'P 1'
#
loop_
_entity.id
_entity.type
_entity.pdbx_description
1 polymer ?
#
loop_
_entity_poly.entity_id
_entity_poly.type
_entity_poly.pdbx_seq_one_letter_code
_entity_poly.pdbx_strand_id
1 'polypeptide(L)' 'MSALQASREQIRHTFGQLRQLRHRVQVLLGNDSAWPELSMGMTNDFEIAIEEGATLIRIGSALFAGLEGARE' A
#
# COMPACT_ATOMS: atom_id res chain seq x y z
N MET A 1 -4.09 -0.22 -5.76
CA MET A 1 -5.04 0.76 -5.21
C MET A 1 -6.05 0.00 -4.37
N SER A 2 -6.44 0.51 -3.20
CA SER A 2 -7.66 0.01 -2.55
C SER A 2 -8.88 0.47 -3.35
N ALA A 3 -9.98 -0.27 -3.28
CA ALA A 3 -11.22 0.14 -3.93
C ALA A 3 -11.70 1.47 -3.32
N LEU A 4 -12.21 2.39 -4.16
CA LEU A 4 -12.64 3.76 -3.79
C LEU A 4 -13.66 3.85 -2.65
N GLN A 5 -14.20 2.72 -2.17
CA GLN A 5 -15.21 2.63 -1.10
C GLN A 5 -14.93 1.48 -0.11
N ALA A 6 -13.71 0.97 -0.05
CA ALA A 6 -13.37 -0.10 0.88
C ALA A 6 -13.39 0.40 2.33
N SER A 7 -14.00 -0.38 3.23
CA SER A 7 -13.90 -0.15 4.67
C SER A 7 -12.46 -0.34 5.15
N ARG A 8 -12.12 0.23 6.31
CA ARG A 8 -10.78 0.04 6.92
C ARG A 8 -10.43 -1.43 7.10
N GLU A 9 -11.41 -2.28 7.43
CA GLU A 9 -11.22 -3.72 7.57
C GLU A 9 -10.93 -4.39 6.21
N GLN A 10 -11.65 -4.01 5.15
CA GLN A 10 -11.39 -4.49 3.80
C GLN A 10 -10.00 -4.08 3.30
N ILE A 11 -9.59 -2.84 3.61
CA ILE A 11 -8.24 -2.34 3.28
C ILE A 11 -7.18 -3.17 4.01
N ARG A 12 -7.34 -3.37 5.33
CA ARG A 12 -6.42 -4.18 6.13
C ARG A 12 -6.31 -5.61 5.58
N HIS A 13 -7.46 -6.23 5.29
CA HIS A 13 -7.50 -7.55 4.69
C HIS A 13 -6.75 -7.60 3.36
N THR A 14 -7.00 -6.63 2.47
CA THR A 14 -6.36 -6.54 1.15
C THR A 14 -4.84 -6.39 1.26
N PHE A 15 -4.36 -5.48 2.12
CA PHE A 15 -2.92 -5.28 2.32
C PHE A 15 -2.25 -6.50 2.97
N GLY A 16 -2.92 -7.13 3.92
CA GLY A 16 -2.48 -8.40 4.50
C GLY A 16 -2.35 -9.51 3.46
N GLN A 17 -3.32 -9.65 2.55
CA GLN A 17 -3.27 -10.60 1.44
C GLN A 17 -2.10 -10.33 0.49
N LEU A 18 -1.80 -9.05 0.20
CA LEU A 18 -0.66 -8.69 -0.64
C LEU A 18 0.67 -9.08 0.01
N ARG A 19 0.84 -8.83 1.32
CA ARG A 19 2.02 -9.26 2.08
C ARG A 19 2.18 -10.79 2.05
N GLN A 20 1.09 -11.52 2.28
CA GLN A 20 1.07 -12.98 2.23
C GLN A 20 1.40 -13.51 0.83
N LEU A 21 0.86 -12.87 -0.22
CA LEU A 21 1.17 -13.23 -1.60
C LEU A 21 2.67 -13.08 -1.87
N ARG A 22 3.28 -11.94 -1.51
CA ARG A 22 4.73 -11.76 -1.64
C ARG A 22 5.50 -12.89 -0.96
N HIS A 23 5.17 -13.18 0.30
CA HIS A 23 5.84 -14.23 1.05
C HIS A 23 5.69 -15.61 0.38
N ARG A 24 4.49 -15.94 -0.11
CA ARG A 24 4.26 -17.19 -0.85
C ARG A 24 5.13 -17.29 -2.10
N VAL A 25 5.25 -16.21 -2.87
CA VAL A 25 6.09 -16.23 -4.08
C VAL A 25 7.58 -16.35 -3.71
N GLN A 26 8.04 -15.69 -2.63
CA GLN A 26 9.42 -15.83 -2.15
C GLN A 26 9.76 -17.28 -1.79
N VAL A 27 8.87 -17.94 -1.03
CA VAL A 27 9.01 -19.35 -0.66
C VAL A 27 8.98 -20.25 -1.89
N LEU A 28 8.03 -20.04 -2.81
CA LEU A 28 7.90 -20.87 -4.02
C LEU A 28 9.12 -20.80 -4.93
N LEU A 29 9.78 -19.64 -4.99
CA LEU A 29 10.98 -19.45 -5.82
C LEU A 29 12.29 -19.62 -5.05
N GLY A 30 12.24 -19.95 -3.75
CA GLY A 30 13.42 -20.10 -2.90
C GLY A 30 14.28 -18.84 -2.79
N ASN A 31 13.66 -17.65 -2.83
CA ASN A 31 14.36 -16.38 -2.77
C ASN A 31 13.67 -15.41 -1.79
N ASP A 32 14.09 -15.48 -0.53
CA ASP A 32 13.54 -14.67 0.57
C ASP A 32 13.87 -13.17 0.43
N SER A 33 14.86 -12.81 -0.38
CA SER A 33 15.26 -11.43 -0.63
C SER A 33 14.56 -10.79 -1.83
N ALA A 34 13.82 -11.56 -2.63
CA ALA A 34 13.13 -11.05 -3.80
C ALA A 34 11.95 -10.14 -3.42
N TRP A 35 11.73 -9.08 -4.20
CA TRP A 35 10.68 -8.08 -3.98
C TRP A 35 10.72 -7.45 -2.59
N PRO A 36 11.85 -6.82 -2.19
CA PRO A 36 11.96 -6.19 -0.89
C PRO A 36 10.88 -5.12 -0.67
N GLU A 37 10.42 -4.52 -1.78
CA GLU A 37 9.40 -3.48 -1.76
C GLU A 37 7.96 -4.02 -1.72
N LEU A 38 7.13 -3.39 -0.90
CA LEU A 38 5.70 -3.59 -0.83
C LEU A 38 5.00 -2.24 -1.08
N SER A 39 4.75 -1.95 -2.36
CA SER A 39 4.11 -0.69 -2.77
C SER A 39 2.61 -0.72 -2.56
N MET A 40 2.13 -0.23 -1.42
CA MET A 40 0.70 -0.16 -1.08
C MET A 40 0.41 1.05 -0.18
N GLY A 41 -0.85 1.49 -0.12
CA GLY A 41 -1.22 2.75 0.53
C GLY A 41 -1.13 4.00 -0.35
N MET A 42 -2.11 4.88 -0.20
CA MET A 42 -2.25 6.20 -0.78
C MET A 42 -2.62 7.21 0.31
N THR A 43 -2.82 8.49 -0.05
CA THR A 43 -3.16 9.56 0.89
C THR A 43 -4.19 9.18 1.97
N ASN A 44 -5.21 8.39 1.63
CA ASN A 44 -6.33 8.11 2.54
C ASN A 44 -6.16 6.82 3.38
N ASP A 45 -5.17 5.98 3.07
CA ASP A 45 -5.02 4.65 3.68
C ASP A 45 -3.58 4.24 3.96
N PHE A 46 -2.62 5.17 3.87
CA PHE A 46 -1.19 4.89 4.10
C PHE A 46 -0.90 4.42 5.52
N GLU A 47 -1.65 4.86 6.54
CA GLU A 47 -1.47 4.41 7.92
C GLU A 47 -1.69 2.89 8.04
N ILE A 48 -2.82 2.40 7.49
CA ILE A 48 -3.13 0.97 7.47
C ILE A 48 -2.09 0.22 6.62
N ALA A 49 -1.64 0.81 5.51
CA ALA A 49 -0.60 0.22 4.68
C ALA A 49 0.72 0.02 5.45
N ILE A 50 1.15 1.02 6.23
CA ILE A 50 2.35 0.95 7.07
C ILE A 50 2.18 -0.15 8.13
N GLU A 51 1.04 -0.20 8.83
CA GLU A 51 0.75 -1.26 9.80
C GLU A 51 0.80 -2.66 9.18
N GLU A 52 0.37 -2.81 7.92
CA GLU A 52 0.40 -4.07 7.19
C GLU A 52 1.74 -4.37 6.49
N GLY A 53 2.76 -3.52 6.67
CA GLY A 53 4.14 -3.76 6.24
C GLY A 53 4.53 -3.12 4.91
N ALA A 54 3.86 -2.04 4.49
CA ALA A 54 4.28 -1.27 3.32
C ALA A 54 5.69 -0.69 3.51
N THR A 55 6.52 -0.79 2.48
CA THR A 55 7.84 -0.14 2.43
C THR A 55 7.83 1.08 1.50
N LEU A 56 6.82 1.17 0.63
CA LEU A 56 6.62 2.26 -0.31
C LEU A 56 5.14 2.66 -0.33
N ILE A 57 4.86 3.90 0.08
CA ILE A 57 3.52 4.52 0.03
C ILE A 57 3.47 5.58 -1.07
N ARG A 58 2.26 5.90 -1.56
CA ARG A 58 2.07 6.85 -2.67
C ARG A 58 1.23 8.05 -2.21
N ILE A 59 1.86 9.17 -1.88
CA ILE A 59 1.15 10.35 -1.39
C ILE A 59 1.05 11.40 -2.50
N GLY A 60 -0.18 11.81 -2.83
CA GLY A 60 -0.47 12.80 -3.87
C GLY A 60 -1.20 14.00 -3.29
N SER A 61 -2.52 13.90 -3.17
CA SER A 61 -3.39 15.00 -2.71
C SER A 61 -2.97 15.63 -1.37
N ALA A 62 -2.47 14.85 -0.41
CA ALA A 62 -1.97 15.42 0.85
C ALA A 62 -0.63 16.13 0.71
N LEU A 63 0.20 15.74 -0.26
CA LEU A 63 1.51 16.37 -0.49
C LEU A 63 1.34 17.78 -1.09
N PHE A 64 0.37 17.94 -1.98
CA PHE A 64 0.10 19.20 -2.68
C PHE A 64 -1.06 20.00 -2.05
N ALA A 65 -1.54 19.59 -0.87
CA ALA A 65 -2.60 20.31 -0.17
C ALA A 65 -2.12 21.73 0.17
N GLY A 66 -2.89 22.74 -0.24
CA GLY A 66 -2.58 24.14 0.03
C GLY A 66 -1.75 24.85 -1.05
N LEU A 67 -1.38 24.17 -2.15
CA LEU A 67 -0.82 24.83 -3.32
C LEU A 67 -1.96 25.36 -4.22
N GLU A 68 -1.86 26.62 -4.64
CA GLU A 68 -2.75 27.20 -5.65
C GLU A 68 -2.52 26.48 -7.01
N GLY A 69 -3.60 26.12 -7.71
CA GLY A 69 -3.54 25.44 -9.02
C GLY A 69 -3.44 23.91 -8.98
N ALA A 70 -3.39 23.26 -7.80
CA ALA A 70 -3.29 21.80 -7.69
C ALA A 70 -4.60 21.03 -8.02
N ARG A 71 -5.60 21.71 -8.61
CA ARG A 71 -6.89 21.16 -9.02
C ARG A 71 -7.18 21.54 -10.48
N GLU A 72 -6.29 21.15 -11.37
CA GLU A 72 -6.52 21.06 -12.82
C GLU A 72 -6.09 19.67 -13.28
#